data_AF-A0A4P5XS64-F1
#
_entry.id   AF-A0A4P5XS64-F1
#
_cell.length_a   1.000
_cell.length_b   1.000
_cell.length_c   1.000
_cell.angle_alpha   90.00
_cell.angle_beta   90.00
_cell.angle_gamma   90.00
#
_symmetry.space_group_name_H-M   'P 1'
#
loop_
_entity.id
_entity.type
_entity.pdbx_description
1 polymer ?
#
loop_
_entity_poly.entity_id
_entity_poly.type
_entity_poly.pdbx_seq_one_letter_code
_entity_poly.pdbx_strand_id
1 'polypeptide(L)'
;MERIASGDRVLAKNIETGELAYKVVLHTTVRESSPITKLVIDDETIQATEGHHFWVSGRGWTKTRELAAEQPLHTAIGAVRVASTEPAESAPTYNLVVADFDTYFVGKSGILSHDVLPPKPTNKLVPGLNDD
;
A
#
# COMPACT_ATOMS: atom_id res chain seq x y z
N MET A 1 -17.43 0.34 4.00
CA MET A 1 -16.22 1.00 3.49
C MET A 1 -16.36 2.47 3.73
N GLU A 2 -15.41 3.06 4.44
CA GLU A 2 -15.28 4.51 4.54
C GLU A 2 -14.98 5.05 3.14
N ARG A 3 -15.83 5.95 2.65
CA ARG A 3 -15.66 6.58 1.34
C ARG A 3 -14.72 7.76 1.51
N ILE A 4 -13.42 7.52 1.34
CA ILE A 4 -12.41 8.57 1.27
C ILE A 4 -12.65 9.39 0.00
N ALA A 5 -12.68 10.71 0.13
CA ALA A 5 -12.90 11.67 -0.93
C ALA A 5 -11.75 12.69 -1.02
N SER A 6 -11.70 13.43 -2.13
CA SER A 6 -10.77 14.56 -2.25
C SER A 6 -10.96 15.56 -1.12
N GLY A 7 -9.86 16.01 -0.52
CA GLY A 7 -9.87 16.91 0.64
C GLY A 7 -9.78 16.18 1.99
N ASP A 8 -10.08 14.88 2.05
CA ASP A 8 -9.85 14.08 3.25
C ASP A 8 -8.36 13.94 3.56
N ARG A 9 -8.04 13.58 4.80
CA ARG A 9 -6.67 13.34 5.24
C ARG A 9 -6.46 11.88 5.56
N VAL A 10 -5.43 11.29 4.97
CA VAL A 10 -5.01 9.91 5.23
C VAL A 10 -3.65 9.91 5.90
N LEU A 11 -3.41 8.93 6.78
CA LEU A 11 -2.08 8.71 7.32
C LEU A 11 -1.18 8.23 6.17
N ALA A 12 -0.02 8.87 6.02
CA ALA A 12 0.98 8.59 4.99
C ALA A 12 2.36 8.48 5.64
N LYS A 13 3.30 7.85 4.93
CA LYS A 13 4.68 7.69 5.37
C LYS A 13 5.66 8.12 4.30
N ASN A 14 6.58 9.02 4.66
CA ASN A 14 7.70 9.35 3.79
C ASN A 14 8.69 8.17 3.78
N ILE A 15 8.97 7.63 2.61
CA ILE A 15 9.86 6.47 2.47
C ILE A 15 11.31 6.81 2.83
N GLU A 16 11.76 8.02 2.50
CA GLU A 16 13.14 8.43 2.70
C GLU A 16 13.45 8.77 4.16
N THR A 17 12.54 9.53 4.80
CA THR A 17 12.76 10.03 6.17
C THR A 17 12.08 9.17 7.24
N GLY A 18 11.12 8.32 6.87
CA GLY A 18 10.30 7.55 7.81
C GLY A 18 9.20 8.37 8.50
N GLU A 19 9.08 9.66 8.19
CA GLU A 19 8.08 10.56 8.78
C GLU A 19 6.66 10.05 8.55
N LEU A 20 5.87 9.98 9.62
CA LEU A 20 4.43 9.74 9.56
C LEU A 20 3.69 11.07 9.65
N ALA A 21 2.83 11.35 8.67
CA ALA A 21 2.03 12.56 8.65
C ALA A 21 0.68 12.32 7.98
N TYR A 22 -0.35 13.05 8.42
CA TYR A 22 -1.64 13.07 7.74
C TYR A 22 -1.57 13.99 6.51
N LYS A 23 -1.69 13.41 5.32
CA LYS A 23 -1.62 14.08 4.03
C LYS A 23 -2.98 14.15 3.36
N VAL A 24 -3.20 15.22 2.59
CA VAL A 24 -4.46 15.47 1.89
C VAL A 24 -4.57 14.52 0.70
N VAL A 25 -5.76 13.93 0.53
CA VAL A 25 -6.13 13.23 -0.70
C VAL A 25 -6.44 14.28 -1.75
N LEU A 26 -5.60 14.39 -2.77
CA LEU A 26 -5.75 15.36 -3.85
C LEU A 26 -6.91 14.96 -4.77
N HIS A 27 -7.00 13.67 -5.11
CA HIS A 27 -8.10 13.11 -5.87
C HIS A 27 -8.21 11.59 -5.68
N THR A 28 -9.39 11.06 -5.95
CA THR A 28 -9.65 9.62 -6.07
C THR A 28 -9.68 9.23 -7.53
N THR A 29 -9.08 8.09 -7.88
CA THR A 29 -9.13 7.52 -9.22
C THR A 29 -9.96 6.24 -9.22
N VAL A 30 -10.63 5.97 -10.34
CA VAL A 30 -11.31 4.71 -10.59
C VAL A 30 -10.66 4.07 -11.80
N ARG A 31 -10.25 2.81 -11.67
CA ARG A 31 -9.81 2.00 -12.81
C ARG A 31 -10.91 1.04 -13.21
N GLU A 32 -11.03 0.84 -14.51
CA GLU A 32 -11.90 -0.19 -15.08
C GLU A 32 -11.54 -1.59 -14.56
N SER A 33 -12.44 -2.55 -14.77
CA SER A 33 -12.30 -3.92 -14.30
C SER A 33 -10.93 -4.49 -14.63
N SER A 34 -10.16 -4.81 -13.60
CA SER A 34 -8.77 -5.29 -13.68
C SER A 34 -8.61 -6.54 -12.81
N PRO A 35 -7.66 -7.44 -13.13
CA PRO A 35 -7.37 -8.61 -12.29
C PRO A 35 -7.07 -8.22 -10.84
N ILE A 36 -7.70 -8.93 -9.92
CA ILE A 36 -7.60 -8.70 -8.47
C ILE A 36 -6.91 -9.89 -7.80
N THR A 37 -6.04 -9.59 -6.85
CA THR A 37 -5.51 -10.55 -5.89
C THR A 37 -6.08 -10.24 -4.51
N LYS A 38 -6.55 -11.28 -3.82
CA LYS A 38 -6.86 -11.27 -2.38
C LYS A 38 -5.60 -11.59 -1.61
N LEU A 39 -5.23 -10.72 -0.67
CA LEU A 39 -4.19 -10.94 0.32
C LEU A 39 -4.88 -11.25 1.64
N VAL A 40 -4.62 -12.43 2.20
CA VAL A 40 -5.08 -12.79 3.55
C VAL A 40 -3.97 -12.43 4.52
N ILE A 41 -4.28 -11.60 5.52
CA ILE A 41 -3.34 -11.06 6.50
C ILE A 41 -4.05 -11.07 7.84
N ASP A 42 -3.52 -11.80 8.81
CA ASP A 42 -4.14 -12.00 10.13
C ASP A 42 -5.64 -12.32 10.03
N ASP A 43 -6.52 -11.45 10.54
CA ASP A 43 -7.99 -11.60 10.51
C ASP A 43 -8.67 -10.77 9.40
N GLU A 44 -7.91 -10.28 8.41
CA GLU A 44 -8.44 -9.48 7.31
C GLU A 44 -8.05 -9.98 5.91
N THR A 45 -8.85 -9.54 4.94
CA THR A 45 -8.57 -9.73 3.52
C THR A 45 -8.53 -8.40 2.82
N ILE A 46 -7.41 -8.15 2.13
CA ILE A 46 -7.23 -6.98 1.28
C ILE A 46 -7.37 -7.41 -0.17
N GLN A 47 -8.16 -6.67 -0.94
CA GLN A 47 -8.28 -6.84 -2.38
C GLN A 47 -7.59 -5.69 -3.09
N ALA A 48 -6.65 -6.01 -3.96
CA ALA A 48 -5.92 -5.01 -4.73
C ALA A 48 -5.71 -5.48 -6.17
N THR A 49 -5.54 -4.53 -7.09
CA THR A 49 -5.13 -4.88 -8.46
C THR A 49 -3.75 -5.52 -8.44
N GLU A 50 -3.51 -6.44 -9.36
CA GLU A 50 -2.22 -7.13 -9.50
C GLU A 50 -1.01 -6.17 -9.65
N GLY A 51 -1.24 -4.98 -10.22
CA GLY A 51 -0.21 -3.95 -10.41
C GLY A 51 -0.03 -3.00 -9.23
N HIS A 52 -0.86 -3.08 -8.20
CA HIS A 52 -0.80 -2.20 -7.03
C HIS A 52 0.43 -2.53 -6.18
N HIS A 53 1.10 -1.51 -5.63
CA HIS A 53 2.32 -1.71 -4.86
C HIS A 53 2.07 -1.66 -3.36
N PHE A 54 2.68 -2.61 -2.67
CA PHE A 54 2.82 -2.64 -1.22
C PHE A 54 4.29 -2.65 -0.85
N TRP A 55 4.63 -2.09 0.30
CA TRP A 55 6.01 -2.12 0.78
C TRP A 55 6.31 -3.43 1.50
N VAL A 56 7.23 -4.23 0.98
CA VAL A 56 7.79 -5.41 1.66
C VAL A 56 9.05 -5.00 2.41
N SER A 57 9.06 -5.15 3.72
CA SER A 57 10.23 -4.82 4.55
C SER A 57 11.42 -5.71 4.15
N GLY A 58 12.57 -5.10 3.86
CA GLY A 58 13.76 -5.78 3.35
C GLY A 58 13.81 -5.95 1.83
N ARG A 59 12.78 -5.52 1.09
CA ARG A 59 12.71 -5.63 -0.38
C ARG A 59 12.25 -4.34 -1.08
N GLY A 60 11.38 -3.54 -0.46
CA GLY A 60 10.82 -2.32 -1.04
C GLY A 60 9.47 -2.54 -1.74
N TRP A 61 9.15 -1.63 -2.67
CA TRP A 61 7.90 -1.67 -3.43
C TRP A 61 7.75 -2.95 -4.25
N THR A 62 6.74 -3.75 -3.92
CA THR A 62 6.45 -5.02 -4.57
C THR A 62 5.02 -4.99 -5.10
N LYS A 63 4.83 -5.40 -6.36
CA LYS A 63 3.50 -5.50 -6.97
C LYS A 63 2.70 -6.60 -6.28
N THR A 64 1.39 -6.42 -6.21
CA THR A 64 0.48 -7.37 -5.56
C THR A 64 0.61 -8.78 -6.15
N ARG A 65 0.75 -8.91 -7.48
CA ARG A 65 0.98 -10.20 -8.16
C ARG A 65 2.29 -10.91 -7.81
N GLU A 66 3.24 -10.20 -7.19
CA GLU A 66 4.55 -10.72 -6.78
C GLU A 66 4.60 -11.00 -5.28
N LEU A 67 3.49 -10.74 -4.57
CA LEU A 67 3.37 -11.07 -3.16
C LEU A 67 3.15 -12.57 -2.97
N ALA A 68 3.70 -13.09 -1.89
CA ALA A 68 3.58 -14.48 -1.50
C ALA A 68 3.51 -14.59 0.02
N ALA A 69 3.11 -15.78 0.52
CA ALA A 69 3.06 -16.07 1.95
C ALA A 69 4.40 -15.79 2.65
N GLU A 70 4.32 -15.48 3.94
CA GLU A 70 5.42 -15.13 4.85
C GLU A 70 6.15 -13.81 4.56
N GLN A 71 5.82 -13.11 3.48
CA GLN A 71 6.44 -11.80 3.20
C GLN A 71 5.98 -10.73 4.21
N PRO A 72 6.91 -9.96 4.79
CA PRO A 72 6.59 -8.95 5.80
C PRO A 72 6.18 -7.63 5.14
N LEU A 73 4.88 -7.36 5.06
CA LEU A 73 4.35 -6.07 4.63
C LEU A 73 4.53 -5.03 5.73
N HIS A 74 5.05 -3.86 5.37
CA HIS A 74 5.29 -2.78 6.31
C HIS A 74 3.98 -2.13 6.76
N THR A 75 3.88 -1.79 8.05
CA THR A 75 2.76 -1.05 8.63
C THR A 75 3.23 0.23 9.31
N ALA A 76 2.31 1.04 9.82
CA ALA A 76 2.66 2.28 10.53
C ALA A 76 3.52 2.03 11.79
N ILE A 77 3.35 0.87 12.45
CA ILE A 77 3.97 0.54 13.74
C ILE A 77 4.87 -0.71 13.70
N GLY A 78 5.09 -1.31 12.53
CA GLY A 78 5.86 -2.54 12.40
C GLY A 78 5.71 -3.21 11.04
N ALA A 79 5.46 -4.52 11.06
CA ALA A 79 5.17 -5.30 9.87
C ALA A 79 4.19 -6.44 10.20
N VAL A 80 3.41 -6.85 9.20
CA VAL A 80 2.51 -8.01 9.22
C VAL A 80 2.88 -8.97 8.10
N ARG A 81 2.60 -10.26 8.25
CA ARG A 81 2.94 -11.26 7.22
C ARG A 81 1.73 -11.62 6.39
N VAL A 82 1.95 -11.78 5.08
CA VAL A 82 0.96 -12.38 4.19
C VAL A 82 0.76 -13.84 4.59
N ALA A 83 -0.47 -14.23 4.92
CA ALA A 83 -0.82 -15.62 5.20
C ALA A 83 -1.03 -16.40 3.90
N SER A 84 -1.75 -15.83 2.95
CA SER A 84 -1.94 -16.40 1.62
C SER A 84 -2.30 -15.34 0.57
N THR A 85 -2.18 -15.73 -0.69
CA THR A 85 -2.59 -14.92 -1.85
C THR A 85 -3.47 -15.76 -2.75
N GLU A 86 -4.63 -15.22 -3.15
CA GLU A 86 -5.58 -15.92 -4.01
C GLU A 86 -6.05 -15.00 -5.15
N PRO A 87 -6.21 -15.51 -6.39
CA PRO A 87 -6.87 -14.74 -7.43
C PRO A 87 -8.33 -14.49 -7.06
N ALA A 88 -8.86 -13.35 -7.48
CA ALA A 88 -10.26 -12.99 -7.33
C ALA A 88 -10.84 -12.50 -8.66
N GLU A 89 -12.17 -12.42 -8.72
CA GLU A 89 -12.86 -11.85 -9.87
C GLU A 89 -12.41 -10.40 -10.09
N SER A 90 -12.23 -10.04 -11.36
CA SER A 90 -11.93 -8.67 -11.76
C SER A 90 -13.06 -7.74 -11.34
N ALA A 91 -12.69 -6.61 -10.76
CA ALA A 91 -13.64 -5.60 -10.30
C ALA A 91 -13.10 -4.19 -10.56
N PRO A 92 -13.97 -3.18 -10.64
CA PRO A 92 -13.55 -1.78 -10.57
C PRO A 92 -12.79 -1.53 -9.27
N THR A 93 -11.68 -0.81 -9.36
CA THR A 93 -10.86 -0.49 -8.19
C THR A 93 -10.72 1.00 -8.01
N TYR A 94 -10.59 1.38 -6.74
CA TYR A 94 -10.44 2.76 -6.31
C TYR A 94 -9.02 2.95 -5.80
N ASN A 95 -8.38 4.02 -6.21
CA ASN A 95 -7.06 4.40 -5.70
C ASN A 95 -7.07 5.88 -5.32
N LEU A 96 -6.15 6.27 -4.46
CA LEU A 96 -5.97 7.64 -4.00
C LEU A 96 -4.79 8.27 -4.73
N VAL A 97 -4.76 9.59 -4.78
CA VAL A 97 -3.55 10.36 -5.04
C VAL A 97 -3.35 11.27 -3.85
N VAL A 98 -2.22 11.10 -3.18
CA VAL A 98 -1.97 11.65 -1.84
C VAL A 98 -0.85 12.67 -1.90
N ALA A 99 -1.07 13.83 -1.29
CA ALA A 99 -0.09 14.91 -1.32
C ALA A 99 1.25 14.52 -0.68
N ASP A 100 2.33 15.00 -1.30
CA ASP A 100 3.75 14.94 -0.88
C ASP A 100 4.39 13.56 -0.85
N PHE A 101 3.77 12.59 -0.17
CA PHE A 101 4.41 11.32 0.17
C PHE A 101 4.07 10.19 -0.81
N ASP A 102 3.03 10.36 -1.64
CA ASP A 102 2.57 9.35 -2.60
C ASP A 102 2.22 7.98 -1.94
N THR A 103 2.01 7.96 -0.62
CA THR A 103 1.72 6.75 0.17
C THR A 103 0.51 6.93 1.07
N TYR A 104 -0.09 5.81 1.46
CA TYR A 104 -1.15 5.75 2.46
C TYR A 104 -1.23 4.36 3.07
N PHE A 105 -1.95 4.24 4.18
CA PHE A 105 -2.18 2.96 4.85
C PHE A 105 -3.56 2.39 4.54
N VAL A 106 -3.64 1.07 4.29
CA VAL A 106 -4.88 0.36 3.98
C VAL A 106 -5.11 -0.82 4.91
N GLY A 107 -6.38 -1.23 5.03
CA GLY A 107 -6.78 -2.32 5.90
C GLY A 107 -6.71 -1.95 7.38
N LYS A 108 -7.21 -2.86 8.22
CA LYS A 108 -7.17 -2.75 9.68
C LYS A 108 -5.74 -2.79 10.20
N SER A 109 -4.88 -3.57 9.55
CA SER A 109 -3.46 -3.71 9.91
C SER A 109 -2.64 -2.47 9.52
N GLY A 110 -3.21 -1.53 8.76
CA GLY A 110 -2.55 -0.31 8.34
C GLY A 110 -1.30 -0.61 7.51
N ILE A 111 -1.48 -1.29 6.39
CA ILE A 111 -0.40 -1.71 5.49
C ILE A 111 -0.03 -0.59 4.53
N LEU A 112 1.27 -0.35 4.41
CA LEU A 112 1.82 0.72 3.60
C LEU A 112 1.66 0.42 2.12
N SER A 113 0.95 1.32 1.44
CA SER A 113 0.59 1.23 0.04
C SER A 113 1.05 2.47 -0.70
N HIS A 114 1.30 2.33 -2.00
CA HIS A 114 1.62 3.44 -2.88
C HIS A 114 0.37 3.89 -3.64
N ASP A 115 0.32 5.18 -3.95
CA ASP A 115 -0.70 5.79 -4.79
C ASP A 115 -0.59 5.35 -6.26
N VAL A 116 -1.41 5.94 -7.15
CA VAL A 116 -1.49 5.56 -8.57
C VAL A 116 -0.20 5.80 -9.36
N LEU A 117 0.72 6.63 -8.86
CA LEU A 117 1.95 6.97 -9.55
C LEU A 117 2.96 5.82 -9.46
N PRO A 118 3.85 5.66 -10.46
CA PRO A 118 4.98 4.77 -10.33
C PRO A 118 5.84 5.17 -9.13
N PRO A 119 6.18 4.24 -8.23
CA PRO A 119 7.04 4.57 -7.11
C PRO A 119 8.40 5.09 -7.57
N LYS A 120 8.90 6.12 -6.89
CA LYS A 120 10.24 6.65 -7.14
C LYS A 120 11.29 5.59 -6.73
N PRO A 121 12.40 5.45 -7.48
CA PRO A 121 13.50 4.57 -7.08
C PRO A 121 14.03 4.95 -5.70
N THR A 122 14.32 3.96 -4.87
CA THR A 122 14.86 4.13 -3.52
C THR A 122 15.67 2.88 -3.13
N ASN A 123 16.69 3.07 -2.31
CA ASN A 123 17.52 1.98 -1.75
C ASN A 123 17.09 1.59 -0.33
N LYS A 124 16.03 2.21 0.20
CA LYS A 124 15.55 1.95 1.55
C LYS A 124 15.06 0.50 1.65
N LEU A 125 15.59 -0.26 2.61
CA LEU A 125 15.09 -1.60 2.95
C LEU A 125 13.82 -1.50 3.82
N VAL A 126 13.80 -0.50 4.69
CA VAL A 126 12.66 -0.13 5.55
C VAL A 126 12.50 1.40 5.45
N PRO A 127 11.27 1.94 5.38
CA PRO A 127 11.06 3.37 5.30
C PRO A 127 11.75 4.13 6.44
N GLY A 128 12.58 5.13 6.10
CA GLY A 128 13.34 5.93 7.05
C GLY A 128 14.62 5.29 7.60
N LEU A 129 14.96 4.06 7.21
CA LEU A 129 16.22 3.45 7.61
C LEU A 129 17.39 4.13 6.88
N ASN A 130 18.33 4.68 7.63
CA ASN A 130 19.57 5.19 7.09
C ASN A 130 20.64 4.10 7.16
N ASP A 131 21.50 4.06 6.15
CA ASP A 131 22.72 3.25 6.20
C ASP A 131 23.69 4.00 7.14
N ASP A 132 23.88 3.49 8.36
CA ASP A 132 24.92 3.96 9.29
C ASP A 132 26.32 3.57 8.79
#